data_AF-A0A967LC71-F1
#
_entry.id   AF-A0A967LC71-F1
#
_cell.length_a   1.000
_cell.length_b   1.000
_cell.length_c   1.000
_cell.angle_alpha   90.00
_cell.angle_beta   90.00
_cell.angle_gamma   90.00
#
_symmetry.space_group_name_H-M   'P 1'
#
loop_
_entity.id
_entity.type
_entity.pdbx_description
1 polymer ?
#
loop_
_entity_poly.entity_id
_entity_poly.type
_entity_poly.pdbx_seq_one_letter_code
_entity_poly.pdbx_strand_id
1 'polypeptide(L)' 'LGKIPVIYVTAVVDSRETKGQVITMESGEEMLAKPFQLETLCRCIDERAA' A
#
# COMPACT_ATOMS: atom_id res chain seq x y z
N LEU A 1 24.37 -5.54 -10.44
CA LEU A 1 23.18 -6.14 -9.78
C LEU A 1 22.27 -4.99 -9.37
N GLY A 2 21.10 -4.87 -10.00
CA GLY A 2 20.14 -3.80 -9.67
C GLY A 2 19.53 -4.01 -8.28
N LYS A 3 19.24 -2.93 -7.56
CA LYS A 3 18.58 -3.00 -6.26
C LYS A 3 17.12 -3.39 -6.47
N ILE A 4 16.63 -4.38 -5.71
CA ILE A 4 15.22 -4.78 -5.74
C ILE A 4 14.47 -3.86 -4.76
N PRO A 5 13.49 -3.07 -5.22
CA PRO A 5 12.68 -2.25 -4.32
C PRO A 5 11.80 -3.14 -3.44
N VAL A 6 11.73 -2.83 -2.15
CA VAL A 6 10.86 -3.52 -1.19
C VAL A 6 9.64 -2.65 -0.95
N ILE A 7 8.46 -3.25 -1.05
CA ILE A 7 7.19 -2.56 -0.82
C ILE A 7 6.56 -3.12 0.44
N TYR A 8 6.32 -2.26 1.43
CA TYR A 8 5.56 -2.56 2.63
C TYR A 8 4.16 -1.98 2.50
N VAL A 9 3.16 -2.76 2.92
CA VAL A 9 1.78 -2.28 3.04
C VAL A 9 1.40 -2.38 4.50
N THR A 10 1.14 -1.24 5.11
CA THR A 10 0.61 -1.16 6.48
C THR A 10 -0.88 -0.85 6.42
N ALA A 11 -1.65 -1.42 7.34
CA ALA A 11 -3.08 -1.13 7.47
C ALA A 11 -3.42 -0.95 8.94
N VAL A 12 -4.17 0.12 9.23
CA VAL A 12 -4.78 0.39 10.52
C VAL A 12 -6.28 0.18 10.36
N VAL A 13 -6.80 -0.76 11.14
CA VAL A 13 -8.22 -1.08 11.19
C VAL A 13 -8.78 -0.49 12.48
N ASP A 14 -9.72 0.44 12.36
CA ASP A 14 -10.53 0.88 13.50
C ASP A 14 -12.00 0.49 13.30
N SER A 15 -12.86 0.82 14.27
CA SER A 15 -14.28 0.44 14.23
C SER A 15 -15.13 1.21 13.21
N ARG A 16 -14.56 2.21 12.53
CA ARG A 16 -15.24 3.11 11.59
C ARG A 16 -14.67 3.01 10.19
N GLU A 17 -13.37 2.75 10.03
CA GLU A 17 -12.71 2.65 8.73
C GLU A 17 -11.43 1.81 8.77
N THR A 18 -11.02 1.32 7.60
CA THR A 18 -9.68 0.74 7.41
C THR A 18 -8.83 1.61 6.49
N LYS A 19 -7.75 2.16 7.03
CA LYS A 19 -6.79 3.00 6.32
C LYS A 19 -5.49 2.22 6.10
N GLY A 20 -4.93 2.31 4.89
CA GLY A 20 -3.65 1.70 4.55
C GLY A 20 -2.61 2.72 4.09
N GLN A 21 -1.35 2.32 4.11
CA GLN A 21 -0.25 3.08 3.53
C GLN A 21 0.69 2.12 2.80
N VAL A 22 1.08 2.50 1.58
CA VAL A 22 2.15 1.82 0.84
C VAL A 22 3.45 2.57 1.10
N ILE A 23 4.47 1.87 1.56
CA ILE A 23 5.81 2.40 1.82
C ILE A 23 6.79 1.67 0.90
N THR A 24 7.46 2.43 0.03
CA THR A 24 8.52 1.89 -0.84
C THR A 24 9.87 2.18 -0.20
N MET A 25 10.67 1.13 -0.01
CA MET A 25 12.03 1.24 0.50
C MET A 25 13.05 0.83 -0.57
N GLU A 26 14.13 1.59 -0.68
CA GLU A 26 15.29 1.27 -1.51
C GLU A 26 16.54 1.35 -0.65
N SER A 27 17.36 0.30 -0.64
CA SER A 27 18.59 0.24 0.18
C SER A 27 18.40 0.44 1.69
N GLY A 28 17.19 0.18 2.20
CA GLY A 28 16.87 0.40 3.62
C GLY A 28 16.41 1.83 3.93
N GLU A 29 16.31 2.71 2.94
CA GLU A 29 15.76 4.06 3.10
C GLU A 29 14.33 4.13 2.56
N GLU A 30 13.46 4.84 3.28
CA GLU A 30 12.10 5.12 2.81
C GLU A 30 12.13 6.17 1.69
N MET A 31 11.58 5.80 0.53
CA MET A 31 11.54 6.67 -0.64
C MET A 31 10.20 7.36 -0.82
N LEU A 32 9.11 6.64 -0.54
CA LEU A 32 7.75 7.12 -0.79
C LEU A 32 6.77 6.43 0.15
N ALA A 33 5.90 7.22 0.76
CA ALA A 33 4.74 6.73 1.50
C ALA A 33 3.45 7.30 0.92
N LYS A 34 2.53 6.44 0.47
CA LYS A 34 1.24 6.84 -0.11
C LYS A 34 0.07 6.24 0.68
N PRO A 35 -0.78 7.08 1.31
CA PRO A 35 -1.97 6.61 2.00
C PRO A 35 -3.05 6.16 1.00
N PHE A 36 -3.87 5.19 1.40
CA PHE A 36 -5.06 4.74 0.68
C PHE A 36 -6.15 4.25 1.64
N GLN A 37 -7.39 4.22 1.18
CA GLN A 37 -8.48 3.51 1.89
C GLN A 37 -8.63 2.10 1.32
N LEU A 38 -8.74 1.11 2.20
CA LEU A 38 -8.78 -0.31 1.78
C LEU A 38 -9.96 -0.60 0.85
N GLU A 39 -11.12 -0.01 1.13
CA GLU A 39 -12.33 -0.12 0.28
C GLU A 39 -12.07 0.37 -1.16
N THR A 40 -11.27 1.42 -1.32
CA THR A 40 -10.89 1.92 -2.64
C THR A 40 -9.96 0.94 -3.35
N LEU A 41 -9.01 0.33 -2.63
CA LEU A 41 -8.12 -0.68 -3.19
C LEU A 41 -8.90 -1.92 -3.64
N CYS A 42 -9.79 -2.44 -2.81
CA CYS A 42 -10.62 -3.61 -3.13
C CYS A 42 -11.46 -3.35 -4.39
N ARG A 43 -12.14 -2.19 -4.45
CA ARG A 43 -12.93 -1.82 -5.64
C ARG A 43 -12.09 -1.77 -6.92
N CYS A 44 -10.88 -1.21 -6.86
CA CYS A 44 -9.99 -1.17 -8.02
C CYS A 44 -9.49 -2.55 -8.48
N ILE A 45 -9.40 -3.52 -7.57
CA ILE A 45 -9.04 -4.91 -7.91
C ILE A 45 -10.24 -5.59 -8.57
N ASP A 46 -11.43 -5.46 -7.98
CA ASP A 46 -12.65 -6.07 -8.50
C ASP A 46 -12.99 -5.55 -9.89
N GLU A 47 -12.90 -4.24 -10.13
CA GLU A 47 -13.11 -3.60 -11.45
C GLU A 47 -12.14 -4.09 -12.52
N ARG A 48 -10.95 -4.56 -12.15
CA ARG A 48 -9.93 -5.06 -13.08
C ARG A 48 -10.01 -6.56 -13.33
N ALA A 49 -10.68 -7.29 -12.43
CA ALA A 49 -10.88 -8.73 -12.53
C ALA A 49 -12.15 -9.09 -13.34
N ALA A 50 -13.03 -8.12 -13.59
CA ALA A 50 -14.22 -8.22 -14.43
C ALA A 50 -13.93 -7.95 -15.91
#